data_AF-A0A538D5I3-F1
#
_entry.id   AF-A0A538D5I3-F1
#
_cell.length_a   1.000
_cell.length_b   1.000
_cell.length_c   1.000
_cell.angle_alpha   90.00
_cell.angle_beta   90.00
_cell.angle_gamma   90.00
#
_symmetry.space_group_name_H-M   'P 1'
#
loop_
_entity.id
_entity.type
_entity.pdbx_description
1 polymer ?
#
loop_
_entity_poly.entity_id
_entity_poly.type
_entity_poly.pdbx_seq_one_letter_code
_entity_poly.pdbx_strand_id
1 'polypeptide(L)'
;GTYFIHVRSRHEDAIWSAFDNHYWPALYFVDKDGIIRDQHFGEGRYEQSERVIQRLLGVERELVPVEGLGTEAEADWDDLRTPETYLGYGRSEHFASPDGAAFDERRAYELPERLRFNHWALAGQWTIGRENVVLEQAGGSIAYRFQARDAHLVLSARAREPILFRALLDGEAPGPSHGVDVDEDGNGLLRDGRLYQLVREHDAVRERTLEITFVEPGAEAYVFTFG
;
A
#
# COMPACT_ATOMS: atom_id res chain seq x y z
N GLY A 1 -29.41 18.48 5.31
CA GLY A 1 -29.04 17.14 4.81
C GLY A 1 -27.54 17.11 4.71
N THR A 2 -26.88 16.25 5.47
CA THR A 2 -25.42 16.14 5.50
C THR A 2 -24.99 15.18 4.39
N TYR A 3 -24.05 15.61 3.55
CA TYR A 3 -23.47 14.77 2.51
C TYR A 3 -22.22 14.11 3.07
N PHE A 4 -22.18 12.78 3.04
CA PHE A 4 -20.94 12.02 3.20
C PHE A 4 -20.25 11.99 1.83
N ILE A 5 -19.11 12.64 1.68
CA ILE A 5 -18.24 12.40 0.52
C ILE A 5 -17.36 11.21 0.88
N HIS A 6 -17.89 10.01 0.63
CA HIS A 6 -17.05 8.84 0.46
C HIS A 6 -16.42 8.96 -0.92
N VAL A 7 -15.13 9.35 -1.00
CA VAL A 7 -14.41 9.38 -2.28
C VAL A 7 -14.22 7.94 -2.72
N ARG A 8 -15.19 7.43 -3.47
CA ARG A 8 -15.10 6.17 -4.18
C ARG A 8 -14.54 6.49 -5.56
N SER A 9 -13.46 5.80 -5.92
CA SER A 9 -12.79 5.94 -7.22
C SER A 9 -13.79 5.99 -8.37
N ARG A 10 -13.97 7.18 -8.92
CA ARG A 10 -14.30 7.37 -10.33
C ARG A 10 -13.81 8.74 -10.74
N HIS A 11 -12.71 8.74 -11.48
CA HIS A 11 -12.23 9.81 -12.34
C HIS A 11 -12.19 11.19 -11.69
N GLU A 12 -10.99 11.63 -11.30
CA GLU A 12 -10.47 12.96 -11.61
C GLU A 12 -9.10 13.12 -10.94
N ASP A 13 -8.05 13.15 -11.76
CA ASP A 13 -6.65 13.43 -11.39
C ASP A 13 -6.46 14.81 -10.71
N ALA A 14 -7.54 15.60 -10.55
CA ALA A 14 -7.56 16.93 -9.96
C ALA A 14 -7.62 16.93 -8.42
N ILE A 15 -8.17 15.90 -7.77
CA ILE A 15 -8.30 15.89 -6.30
C ILE A 15 -6.96 15.56 -5.63
N TRP A 16 -6.14 14.70 -6.24
CA TRP A 16 -4.85 14.30 -5.69
C TRP A 16 -3.82 15.43 -5.61
N SER A 17 -3.88 16.39 -6.54
CA SER A 17 -3.01 17.57 -6.51
C SER A 17 -3.48 18.65 -5.51
N ALA A 18 -4.72 18.60 -5.03
CA ALA A 18 -5.30 19.62 -4.15
C ALA A 18 -4.98 19.41 -2.65
N PHE A 19 -4.59 18.19 -2.25
CA PHE A 19 -4.46 17.82 -0.84
C PHE A 19 -3.02 17.64 -0.34
N ASP A 20 -2.00 17.73 -1.19
CA ASP A 20 -0.58 17.57 -0.81
C ASP A 20 -0.39 16.41 0.20
N ASN A 21 -1.02 15.26 -0.10
CA ASN A 21 -1.22 14.20 0.87
C ASN A 21 -0.01 13.25 0.86
N HIS A 22 0.76 13.24 1.95
CA HIS A 22 2.02 12.48 2.08
C HIS A 22 1.91 11.21 2.94
N TYR A 23 0.72 10.80 3.39
CA TYR A 23 0.55 9.62 4.25
C TYR A 23 -0.77 8.88 4.01
N TRP A 24 -0.78 7.57 4.27
CA TRP A 24 -1.97 6.73 4.25
C TRP A 24 -2.05 5.79 5.49
N PRO A 25 -3.23 5.61 6.11
CA PRO A 25 -4.47 6.34 5.81
C PRO A 25 -4.36 7.79 6.28
N ALA A 26 -5.04 8.68 5.55
CA ALA A 26 -5.23 10.07 5.96
C ALA A 26 -6.73 10.36 6.06
N LEU A 27 -7.20 10.72 7.25
CA LEU A 27 -8.58 11.14 7.50
C LEU A 27 -8.62 12.66 7.58
N TYR A 28 -9.42 13.29 6.73
CA TYR A 28 -9.69 14.73 6.78
C TYR A 28 -11.14 14.95 7.22
N PHE A 29 -11.33 15.68 8.32
CA PHE A 29 -12.65 16.00 8.86
C PHE A 29 -13.05 17.41 8.44
N VAL A 30 -14.07 17.51 7.60
CA VAL A 30 -14.53 18.78 7.01
C VAL A 30 -15.92 19.13 7.55
N ASP A 31 -16.12 20.39 7.91
CA ASP A 31 -17.42 20.86 8.37
C ASP A 31 -18.40 21.20 7.23
N LYS A 32 -19.62 21.59 7.59
CA LYS A 32 -20.68 21.98 6.65
C LYS A 32 -20.34 23.18 5.76
N ASP A 33 -19.33 23.96 6.13
CA ASP A 33 -18.89 25.17 5.43
C ASP A 33 -17.66 24.88 4.54
N GLY A 34 -17.23 23.61 4.45
CA GLY A 34 -16.11 23.16 3.62
C GLY A 34 -14.74 23.41 4.26
N ILE A 35 -14.68 23.70 5.57
CA ILE A 35 -13.43 23.99 6.28
C ILE A 35 -12.92 22.72 6.96
N ILE A 36 -11.64 22.38 6.76
CA ILE A 36 -10.96 21.29 7.47
C ILE A 36 -10.86 21.66 8.95
N ARG A 37 -11.42 20.81 9.82
CA ARG A 37 -11.42 21.01 11.28
C ARG A 37 -10.50 20.07 12.03
N ASP A 38 -10.15 18.93 11.42
CA ASP A 38 -9.18 17.99 11.97
C ASP A 38 -8.57 17.13 10.85
N GLN A 39 -7.38 16.60 11.09
CA GLN A 39 -6.69 15.67 10.20
C GLN A 39 -5.97 14.58 11.01
N HIS A 40 -5.97 13.34 10.50
CA HIS A 40 -5.24 12.22 11.07
C HIS A 40 -4.43 11.52 9.99
N PHE A 41 -3.22 11.12 10.32
CA PHE A 41 -2.37 10.28 9.49
C PHE A 41 -2.06 8.99 10.26
N GLY A 42 -2.20 7.84 9.62
CA GLY A 42 -2.03 6.52 10.24
C GLY A 42 -3.35 5.84 10.65
N GLU A 43 -3.31 4.52 10.85
CA GLU A 43 -4.43 3.72 11.37
C GLU A 43 -4.62 3.97 12.88
N GLY A 44 -5.87 4.13 13.33
CA GLY A 44 -6.21 4.33 14.75
C GLY A 44 -7.09 5.55 15.05
N ARG A 45 -7.17 5.91 16.34
CA ARG A 45 -8.00 7.00 16.89
C ARG A 45 -9.49 6.92 16.57
N TYR A 46 -10.07 5.74 16.51
CA TYR A 46 -11.49 5.55 16.16
C TYR A 46 -12.44 6.28 17.11
N GLU A 47 -12.21 6.21 18.43
CA GLU A 47 -13.03 6.94 19.40
C GLU A 47 -12.89 8.46 19.27
N GLN A 48 -11.69 8.97 19.01
CA GLN A 48 -11.46 10.40 18.86
C GLN A 48 -12.04 10.90 17.54
N SER A 49 -11.91 10.13 16.46
CA SER A 49 -12.51 10.39 15.15
C SER A 49 -14.03 10.41 15.23
N GLU A 50 -14.64 9.45 15.94
CA GLU A 50 -16.08 9.41 16.19
C GLU A 50 -16.54 10.61 17.03
N ARG A 51 -15.78 11.00 18.08
CA ARG A 51 -16.08 12.23 18.85
C ARG A 51 -15.98 13.50 18.00
N VAL A 52 -15.07 13.56 17.04
CA VAL A 52 -14.96 14.69 16.10
C VAL A 52 -16.15 14.69 15.13
N ILE A 53 -16.53 13.53 14.59
CA ILE A 53 -17.73 13.38 13.74
C ILE A 53 -18.99 13.80 14.50
N GLN A 54 -19.18 13.32 15.73
CA GLN A 54 -20.31 13.67 16.58
C GLN A 54 -20.36 15.17 16.85
N ARG A 55 -19.21 15.80 17.13
CA ARG A 55 -19.10 17.26 17.29
C ARG A 55 -19.45 18.02 16.02
N LEU A 56 -19.02 17.56 14.85
CA LEU A 56 -19.32 18.19 13.55
C LEU A 56 -20.78 18.00 13.15
N LEU A 57 -21.41 16.90 13.54
CA LEU A 57 -22.82 16.60 13.31
C LEU A 57 -23.75 17.20 14.37
N GLY A 58 -23.21 17.71 15.49
CA GLY A 58 -23.99 18.24 16.61
C GLY A 58 -24.83 17.18 17.32
N VAL A 59 -24.37 15.92 17.32
CA VAL A 59 -25.04 14.79 17.96
C VAL A 59 -24.18 14.28 19.11
N GLU A 60 -24.80 13.73 20.15
CA GLU A 60 -24.11 13.04 21.25
C GLU A 60 -24.67 11.62 21.32
N ARG A 61 -23.83 10.62 21.07
CA ARG A 61 -24.20 9.20 21.06
C ARG A 61 -23.19 8.42 21.88
N GLU A 62 -23.66 7.41 22.62
CA GLU A 62 -22.77 6.46 23.28
C GLU A 62 -21.84 5.83 22.24
N LEU A 63 -20.54 5.87 22.53
CA LEU A 63 -19.52 5.23 21.71
C LEU A 63 -19.81 3.73 21.74
N VAL A 64 -20.06 3.14 20.57
CA VAL A 64 -20.10 1.70 20.44
C VAL A 64 -18.66 1.21 20.63
N PRO A 65 -18.36 0.33 21.60
CA PRO A 65 -17.06 -0.30 21.65
C PRO A 65 -16.90 -1.09 20.35
N VAL A 66 -15.96 -0.66 19.51
CA VAL A 66 -15.51 -1.48 18.40
C VAL A 66 -14.68 -2.57 19.05
N GLU A 67 -15.22 -3.78 19.17
CA GLU A 67 -14.36 -4.95 19.34
C GLU A 67 -13.52 -5.04 18.07
N GLY A 68 -12.27 -4.56 18.16
CA GLY A 68 -11.30 -4.51 17.07
C GLY A 68 -10.95 -5.91 16.57
N LEU A 69 -11.80 -6.46 15.70
CA LEU A 69 -11.47 -7.57 14.81
C LEU A 69 -10.85 -6.96 13.54
N GLY A 70 -9.56 -6.66 13.62
CA GLY A 70 -8.76 -6.21 12.47
C GLY A 70 -8.12 -4.83 12.64
N THR A 71 -6.86 -4.74 12.21
CA THR A 71 -6.09 -3.50 11.94
C THR A 71 -5.69 -2.59 13.11
N GLU A 72 -6.11 -2.85 14.35
CA GLU A 72 -5.79 -1.98 15.51
C GLU A 72 -4.58 -2.44 16.36
N ALA A 73 -3.36 -2.38 15.82
CA ALA A 73 -2.17 -2.33 16.69
C ALA A 73 -1.26 -1.20 16.24
N GLU A 74 -0.92 -0.30 17.18
CA GLU A 74 0.04 0.78 16.99
C GLU A 74 1.30 0.24 16.30
N ALA A 75 1.80 0.97 15.29
CA ALA A 75 3.06 0.65 14.63
C ALA A 75 4.18 0.56 15.68
N ASP A 76 5.03 -0.46 15.57
CA ASP A 76 6.18 -0.61 16.47
C ASP A 76 7.30 0.33 15.99
N TRP A 77 7.21 1.60 16.40
CA TRP A 77 8.13 2.66 15.97
C TRP A 77 9.59 2.40 16.32
N ASP A 78 9.88 1.54 17.29
CA ASP A 78 11.25 1.24 17.72
C ASP A 78 11.98 0.35 16.69
N ASP A 79 11.25 -0.42 15.89
CA ASP A 79 11.80 -1.38 14.91
C ASP A 79 11.55 -1.01 13.44
N LEU A 80 10.77 0.04 13.15
CA LEU A 80 10.52 0.53 11.80
C LEU A 80 11.78 1.21 11.21
N ARG A 81 12.47 0.51 10.30
CA ARG A 81 13.70 1.00 9.65
C ARG A 81 13.60 1.21 8.15
N THR A 82 12.45 0.87 7.57
CA THR A 82 12.19 1.00 6.14
C THR A 82 11.29 2.21 5.86
N PRO A 83 11.71 3.14 4.98
CA PRO A 83 10.89 4.29 4.62
C PRO A 83 9.82 3.90 3.61
N GLU A 84 8.81 4.76 3.48
CA GLU A 84 7.92 4.76 2.34
C GLU A 84 8.71 4.86 1.03
N THR A 85 8.41 3.99 0.06
CA THR A 85 9.18 3.91 -1.19
C THR A 85 8.26 3.94 -2.41
N TYR A 86 8.37 5.00 -3.20
CA TYR A 86 7.65 5.17 -4.46
C TYR A 86 8.33 4.39 -5.59
N LEU A 87 7.53 3.78 -6.47
CA LEU A 87 8.02 2.91 -7.55
C LEU A 87 8.14 3.65 -8.90
N GLY A 88 7.39 4.74 -9.09
CA GLY A 88 7.50 5.58 -10.28
C GLY A 88 8.75 6.47 -10.27
N TYR A 89 9.33 6.71 -11.44
CA TYR A 89 10.61 7.42 -11.57
C TYR A 89 10.61 8.86 -11.06
N GLY A 90 9.43 9.48 -10.89
CA GLY A 90 9.31 10.84 -10.39
C GLY A 90 9.73 11.00 -8.92
N ARG A 91 9.68 9.91 -8.15
CA ARG A 91 10.01 9.89 -6.71
C ARG A 91 10.75 8.64 -6.27
N SER A 92 11.08 7.73 -7.19
CA SER A 92 11.69 6.45 -6.84
C SER A 92 13.10 6.62 -6.31
N GLU A 93 13.42 5.86 -5.28
CA GLU A 93 14.76 5.69 -4.75
C GLU A 93 15.09 4.19 -4.64
N HIS A 94 16.38 3.87 -4.59
CA HIS A 94 16.87 2.51 -4.28
C HIS A 94 16.37 1.38 -5.21
N PHE A 95 16.07 1.68 -6.48
CA PHE A 95 15.83 0.66 -7.50
C PHE A 95 17.10 -0.14 -7.80
N ALA A 96 16.99 -1.48 -7.87
CA ALA A 96 18.13 -2.38 -7.84
C ALA A 96 18.11 -3.52 -8.88
N SER A 97 17.17 -3.51 -9.85
CA SER A 97 17.29 -4.44 -10.98
C SER A 97 18.59 -4.20 -11.74
N PRO A 98 19.24 -5.26 -12.28
CA PRO A 98 20.38 -5.12 -13.18
C PRO A 98 20.07 -4.18 -14.36
N ASP A 99 21.12 -3.58 -14.92
CA ASP A 99 21.06 -2.63 -16.04
C ASP A 99 20.27 -1.33 -15.80
N GLY A 100 19.74 -1.13 -14.58
CA GLY A 100 19.07 0.09 -14.15
C GLY A 100 17.68 0.29 -14.74
N ALA A 101 17.03 1.39 -14.33
CA ALA A 101 15.67 1.71 -14.77
C ALA A 101 15.65 2.27 -16.20
N ALA A 102 14.62 1.88 -16.97
CA ALA A 102 14.20 2.63 -18.15
C ALA A 102 12.81 3.20 -17.97
N PHE A 103 12.71 4.49 -18.28
CA PHE A 103 11.53 5.29 -18.02
C PHE A 103 10.65 5.34 -19.27
N ASP A 104 9.34 5.16 -19.06
CA ASP A 104 8.31 5.20 -20.10
C ASP A 104 8.57 4.26 -21.29
N GLU A 105 9.35 3.20 -21.06
CA GLU A 105 9.70 2.16 -22.03
C GLU A 105 9.39 0.78 -21.44
N ARG A 106 8.75 -0.07 -22.25
CA ARG A 106 8.58 -1.49 -21.91
C ARG A 106 9.94 -2.18 -21.93
N ARG A 107 10.34 -2.76 -20.81
CA ARG A 107 11.65 -3.43 -20.66
C ARG A 107 11.54 -4.72 -19.85
N ALA A 108 12.42 -5.67 -20.18
CA ALA A 108 12.68 -6.85 -19.36
C ALA A 108 13.56 -6.48 -18.18
N TYR A 109 13.12 -6.80 -16.96
CA TYR A 109 13.92 -6.68 -15.75
C TYR A 109 14.17 -8.05 -15.14
N GLU A 110 15.23 -8.12 -14.34
CA GLU A 110 15.60 -9.29 -13.56
C GLU A 110 15.81 -8.90 -12.09
N LEU A 111 15.59 -9.85 -11.18
CA LEU A 111 15.95 -9.64 -9.77
C LEU A 111 17.47 -9.77 -9.62
N PRO A 112 18.12 -8.91 -8.81
CA PRO A 112 19.53 -9.11 -8.47
C PRO A 112 19.70 -10.38 -7.63
N GLU A 113 20.85 -11.05 -7.72
CA GLU A 113 21.18 -12.23 -6.89
C GLU A 113 21.00 -11.96 -5.38
N ARG A 114 21.24 -10.71 -4.97
CA ARG A 114 21.03 -10.27 -3.59
C ARG A 114 20.47 -8.85 -3.56
N LEU A 115 19.21 -8.75 -3.13
CA LEU A 115 18.58 -7.46 -2.87
C LEU A 115 19.11 -6.85 -1.57
N ARG A 116 19.54 -5.59 -1.61
CA ARG A 116 20.05 -4.87 -0.43
C ARG A 116 18.88 -4.36 0.42
N PHE A 117 19.12 -4.14 1.71
CA PHE A 117 18.14 -3.52 2.61
C PHE A 117 17.65 -2.17 2.06
N ASN A 118 16.34 -1.91 2.18
CA ASN A 118 15.63 -0.75 1.63
C ASN A 118 15.78 -0.56 0.11
N HIS A 119 16.03 -1.66 -0.62
CA HIS A 119 16.04 -1.65 -2.08
C HIS A 119 14.92 -2.54 -2.62
N TRP A 120 14.51 -2.21 -3.84
CA TRP A 120 13.47 -2.93 -4.56
C TRP A 120 13.90 -3.21 -6.00
N ALA A 121 13.31 -4.24 -6.61
CA ALA A 121 13.63 -4.67 -7.96
C ALA A 121 12.39 -5.25 -8.64
N LEU A 122 12.45 -5.30 -9.97
CA LEU A 122 11.45 -5.89 -10.84
C LEU A 122 12.01 -7.14 -11.53
N ALA A 123 11.15 -8.11 -11.79
CA ALA A 123 11.40 -9.22 -12.71
C ALA A 123 10.27 -9.33 -13.73
N GLY A 124 10.58 -9.62 -14.99
CA GLY A 124 9.61 -9.72 -16.07
C GLY A 124 9.50 -8.43 -16.91
N GLN A 125 8.44 -8.31 -17.70
CA GLN A 125 8.26 -7.16 -18.60
C GLN A 125 7.48 -6.04 -17.90
N TRP A 126 8.13 -4.92 -17.63
CA TRP A 126 7.53 -3.78 -16.96
C TRP A 126 7.77 -2.48 -17.72
N THR A 127 6.87 -1.52 -17.52
CA THR A 127 7.09 -0.11 -17.86
C THR A 127 7.19 0.67 -16.56
N ILE A 128 8.27 1.43 -16.35
CA ILE A 128 8.41 2.35 -15.21
C ILE A 128 7.91 3.72 -15.65
N GLY A 129 6.71 4.08 -15.24
CA GLY A 129 6.11 5.38 -15.48
C GLY A 129 6.52 6.41 -14.42
N ARG A 130 6.04 7.64 -14.58
CA ARG A 130 6.37 8.74 -13.67
C ARG A 130 5.94 8.47 -12.23
N GLU A 131 4.79 7.83 -12.05
CA GLU A 131 4.13 7.65 -10.74
C GLU A 131 4.01 6.19 -10.30
N ASN A 132 4.10 5.25 -11.24
CA ASN A 132 3.91 3.82 -11.00
C ASN A 132 4.79 2.94 -11.89
N VAL A 133 4.81 1.65 -11.58
CA VAL A 133 5.30 0.60 -12.47
C VAL A 133 4.12 -0.24 -12.95
N VAL A 134 4.14 -0.61 -14.23
CA VAL A 134 3.04 -1.33 -14.88
C VAL A 134 3.56 -2.64 -15.45
N LEU A 135 2.87 -3.74 -15.12
CA LEU A 135 3.20 -5.05 -15.64
C LEU A 135 2.68 -5.23 -17.07
N GLU A 136 3.59 -5.44 -18.01
CA GLU A 136 3.29 -5.53 -19.46
C GLU A 136 3.12 -6.97 -19.95
N GLN A 137 3.47 -7.96 -19.13
CA GLN A 137 3.34 -9.39 -19.44
C GLN A 137 3.04 -10.19 -18.17
N ALA A 138 2.23 -11.24 -18.28
CA ALA A 138 1.98 -12.21 -17.22
C ALA A 138 3.28 -12.73 -16.56
N GLY A 139 3.22 -12.98 -15.24
CA GLY A 139 4.29 -13.62 -14.49
C GLY A 139 5.42 -12.70 -14.04
N GLY A 140 5.23 -11.37 -14.05
CA GLY A 140 6.24 -10.45 -13.51
C GLY A 140 6.13 -10.28 -12.00
N SER A 141 7.26 -9.97 -11.39
CA SER A 141 7.40 -9.82 -9.93
C SER A 141 7.93 -8.45 -9.52
N ILE A 142 7.56 -8.03 -8.31
CA ILE A 142 8.16 -6.92 -7.57
C ILE A 142 8.76 -7.49 -6.29
N ALA A 143 10.04 -7.21 -6.02
CA ALA A 143 10.70 -7.61 -4.78
C ALA A 143 11.15 -6.40 -3.97
N TYR A 144 11.02 -6.45 -2.65
CA TYR A 144 11.48 -5.42 -1.72
C TYR A 144 12.11 -6.06 -0.49
N ARG A 145 13.29 -5.59 -0.06
CA ARG A 145 13.90 -6.00 1.21
C ARG A 145 13.71 -4.95 2.30
N PHE A 146 12.96 -5.27 3.35
CA PHE A 146 12.49 -4.35 4.38
C PHE A 146 12.71 -4.88 5.80
N GLN A 147 12.51 -4.02 6.79
CA GLN A 147 12.41 -4.34 8.22
C GLN A 147 11.30 -3.48 8.82
N ALA A 148 10.16 -4.11 9.03
CA ALA A 148 8.95 -3.54 9.62
C ALA A 148 8.04 -4.69 10.06
N ARG A 149 7.04 -4.40 10.90
CA ARG A 149 6.04 -5.39 11.28
C ARG A 149 5.06 -5.59 10.13
N ASP A 150 4.55 -4.51 9.58
CA ASP A 150 3.59 -4.52 8.49
C ASP A 150 4.24 -4.07 7.17
N ALA A 151 3.93 -4.74 6.07
CA ALA A 151 4.28 -4.31 4.72
C ALA A 151 3.04 -4.20 3.85
N HIS A 152 2.89 -3.05 3.20
CA HIS A 152 1.75 -2.73 2.36
C HIS A 152 2.22 -2.24 0.99
N LEU A 153 1.36 -2.39 -0.01
CA LEU A 153 1.59 -1.89 -1.36
C LEU A 153 0.30 -1.27 -1.92
N VAL A 154 0.40 -0.06 -2.46
CA VAL A 154 -0.71 0.51 -3.24
C VAL A 154 -0.69 -0.11 -4.63
N LEU A 155 -1.76 -0.83 -4.94
CA LEU A 155 -1.94 -1.55 -6.21
C LEU A 155 -3.23 -1.10 -6.90
N SER A 156 -3.24 -1.16 -8.22
CA SER A 156 -4.41 -1.02 -9.08
C SER A 156 -4.33 -2.00 -10.25
N ALA A 157 -5.46 -2.38 -10.85
CA ALA A 157 -5.49 -3.19 -12.07
C ALA A 157 -6.04 -2.36 -13.24
N ARG A 158 -5.33 -2.39 -14.37
CA ARG A 158 -5.88 -1.95 -15.67
C ARG A 158 -6.89 -2.94 -16.23
N ALA A 159 -6.76 -4.21 -15.85
CA ALA A 159 -7.63 -5.26 -16.31
C ALA A 159 -9.04 -5.09 -15.74
N ARG A 160 -10.06 -5.46 -16.54
CA ARG A 160 -11.46 -5.51 -16.06
C ARG A 160 -11.69 -6.72 -15.15
N GLU A 161 -10.85 -7.74 -15.28
CA GLU A 161 -10.89 -8.95 -14.47
C GLU A 161 -9.87 -8.85 -13.33
N PRO A 162 -10.19 -9.43 -12.16
CA PRO A 162 -9.24 -9.51 -11.05
C PRO A 162 -7.93 -10.20 -11.45
N ILE A 163 -6.80 -9.66 -10.98
CA ILE A 163 -5.48 -10.26 -11.18
C ILE A 163 -5.10 -11.04 -9.93
N LEU A 164 -4.88 -12.34 -10.07
CA LEU A 164 -4.30 -13.16 -9.01
C LEU A 164 -2.82 -12.76 -8.82
N PHE A 165 -2.39 -12.65 -7.57
CA PHE A 165 -0.98 -12.50 -7.25
C PHE A 165 -0.58 -13.44 -6.11
N ARG A 166 0.72 -13.72 -6.03
CA ARG A 166 1.32 -14.50 -4.95
C ARG A 166 2.42 -13.69 -4.27
N ALA A 167 2.33 -13.55 -2.96
CA ALA A 167 3.31 -12.95 -2.10
C ALA A 167 4.14 -14.04 -1.40
N LEU A 168 5.47 -13.93 -1.47
CA LEU A 168 6.41 -14.77 -0.75
C LEU A 168 7.25 -13.92 0.18
N LEU A 169 7.56 -14.47 1.35
CA LEU A 169 8.40 -13.83 2.36
C LEU A 169 9.66 -14.69 2.59
N ASP A 170 10.82 -14.15 2.23
CA ASP A 170 12.09 -14.87 2.14
C ASP A 170 12.03 -16.12 1.24
N GLY A 171 11.21 -16.07 0.18
CA GLY A 171 11.04 -17.16 -0.78
C GLY A 171 10.03 -18.24 -0.36
N GLU A 172 9.42 -18.13 0.81
CA GLU A 172 8.42 -19.06 1.34
C GLU A 172 7.05 -18.41 1.47
N ALA A 173 6.00 -19.21 1.65
CA ALA A 173 4.68 -18.69 1.96
C ALA A 173 4.68 -17.91 3.30
N PRO A 174 3.90 -16.83 3.44
CA PRO A 174 3.92 -15.99 4.64
C PRO A 174 3.41 -16.71 5.89
N GLY A 175 2.57 -17.75 5.75
CA GLY A 175 2.02 -18.50 6.88
C GLY A 175 1.32 -17.56 7.87
N PRO A 176 1.61 -17.63 9.18
CA PRO A 176 1.00 -16.76 10.17
C PRO A 176 1.36 -15.27 10.02
N SER A 177 2.39 -14.93 9.24
CA SER A 177 2.78 -13.54 8.97
C SER A 177 2.02 -12.93 7.77
N HIS A 178 0.95 -13.56 7.30
CA HIS A 178 0.15 -13.03 6.18
C HIS A 178 -0.59 -11.74 6.58
N GLY A 179 -0.64 -10.77 5.66
CA GLY A 179 -1.49 -9.59 5.82
C GLY A 179 -2.96 -9.90 5.54
N VAL A 180 -3.88 -8.98 5.86
CA VAL A 180 -5.33 -9.24 5.69
C VAL A 180 -5.76 -9.44 4.23
N ASP A 181 -4.94 -9.03 3.25
CA ASP A 181 -5.24 -9.13 1.83
C ASP A 181 -4.58 -10.33 1.12
N VAL A 182 -3.90 -11.18 1.89
CA VAL A 182 -3.14 -12.34 1.43
C VAL A 182 -3.50 -13.53 2.32
N ASP A 183 -3.68 -14.72 1.76
CA ASP A 183 -3.87 -15.94 2.55
C ASP A 183 -2.56 -16.52 3.10
N GLU A 184 -2.63 -17.57 3.92
CA GLU A 184 -1.44 -18.21 4.51
C GLU A 184 -0.46 -18.78 3.48
N ASP A 185 -0.95 -19.18 2.31
CA ASP A 185 -0.18 -19.70 1.18
C ASP A 185 0.45 -18.58 0.32
N GLY A 186 0.12 -17.34 0.62
CA GLY A 186 0.62 -16.15 -0.06
C GLY A 186 -0.27 -15.68 -1.20
N ASN A 187 -1.45 -16.25 -1.43
CA ASN A 187 -2.30 -15.83 -2.55
C ASN A 187 -3.13 -14.60 -2.18
N GLY A 188 -3.21 -13.66 -3.10
CA GLY A 188 -4.06 -12.48 -3.00
C GLY A 188 -4.74 -12.16 -4.32
N LEU A 189 -5.69 -11.24 -4.27
CA LEU A 189 -6.49 -10.87 -5.43
C LEU A 189 -6.57 -9.36 -5.61
N LEU A 190 -5.97 -8.88 -6.69
CA LEU A 190 -5.99 -7.49 -7.10
C LEU A 190 -7.28 -7.20 -7.88
N ARG A 191 -8.14 -6.33 -7.33
CA ARG A 191 -9.46 -5.99 -7.89
C ARG A 191 -9.66 -4.48 -8.03
N ASP A 192 -9.28 -3.75 -6.98
CA ASP A 192 -9.56 -2.34 -6.83
C ASP A 192 -8.25 -1.58 -6.59
N GLY A 193 -8.21 -0.32 -7.02
CA GLY A 193 -7.12 0.59 -6.70
C GLY A 193 -7.15 0.98 -5.22
N ARG A 194 -6.29 0.39 -4.38
CA ARG A 194 -6.20 0.68 -2.93
C ARG A 194 -4.87 0.23 -2.33
N LEU A 195 -4.71 0.47 -1.02
CA LEU A 195 -3.66 -0.14 -0.23
C LEU A 195 -3.98 -1.60 0.06
N TYR A 196 -3.01 -2.48 -0.18
CA TYR A 196 -3.04 -3.90 0.15
C TYR A 196 -2.07 -4.19 1.29
N GLN A 197 -2.54 -4.79 2.38
CA GLN A 197 -1.68 -5.30 3.46
C GLN A 197 -1.23 -6.72 3.11
N LEU A 198 0.06 -6.86 2.83
CA LEU A 198 0.63 -8.10 2.29
C LEU A 198 1.26 -8.96 3.39
N VAL A 199 1.90 -8.31 4.36
CA VAL A 199 2.58 -8.95 5.47
C VAL A 199 2.18 -8.24 6.76
N ARG A 200 1.96 -9.04 7.80
CA ARG A 200 1.92 -8.62 9.21
C ARG A 200 2.72 -9.62 10.00
N GLU A 201 3.96 -9.29 10.33
CA GLU A 201 4.87 -10.18 11.03
C GLU A 201 4.29 -10.63 12.37
N HIS A 202 4.20 -11.96 12.52
CA HIS A 202 3.73 -12.59 13.75
C HIS A 202 4.86 -12.73 14.79
N ASP A 203 6.09 -12.93 14.32
CA ASP A 203 7.28 -13.10 15.16
C ASP A 203 8.05 -11.77 15.35
N ALA A 204 9.31 -11.85 15.75
CA ALA A 204 10.16 -10.67 15.90
C ALA A 204 10.39 -9.95 14.56
N VAL A 205 10.28 -8.62 14.57
CA VAL A 205 10.59 -7.76 13.42
C VAL A 205 12.06 -7.92 13.04
N ARG A 206 12.32 -8.31 11.80
CA ARG A 206 13.67 -8.52 11.25
C ARG A 206 13.70 -8.15 9.77
N GLU A 207 14.89 -8.12 9.18
CA GLU A 207 14.99 -7.97 7.73
C GLU A 207 14.37 -9.17 7.01
N ARG A 208 13.46 -8.89 6.07
CA ARG A 208 12.82 -9.86 5.17
C ARG A 208 12.85 -9.38 3.73
N THR A 209 12.71 -10.31 2.80
CA THR A 209 12.46 -10.02 1.39
C THR A 209 11.03 -10.42 1.03
N LEU A 210 10.20 -9.44 0.69
CA LEU A 210 8.86 -9.66 0.11
C LEU A 210 8.99 -9.71 -1.41
N GLU A 211 8.48 -10.77 -2.03
CA GLU A 211 8.33 -10.87 -3.48
C GLU A 211 6.86 -11.06 -3.84
N ILE A 212 6.34 -10.28 -4.79
CA ILE A 212 4.95 -10.33 -5.23
C ILE A 212 4.93 -10.63 -6.73
N THR A 213 4.39 -11.77 -7.11
CA THR A 213 4.28 -12.24 -8.51
C THR A 213 2.84 -12.14 -8.98
N PHE A 214 2.60 -11.45 -10.09
CA PHE A 214 1.27 -11.30 -10.68
C PHE A 214 1.08 -12.28 -11.83
N VAL A 215 -0.03 -13.02 -11.81
CA VAL A 215 -0.31 -14.09 -12.78
C VAL A 215 -0.66 -13.51 -14.15
N GLU A 216 -1.33 -12.36 -14.20
CA GLU A 216 -1.80 -11.70 -15.43
C GLU A 216 -1.19 -10.30 -15.59
N PRO A 217 -1.07 -9.76 -16.81
CA PRO A 217 -0.58 -8.40 -17.03
C PRO A 217 -1.56 -7.33 -16.54
N GLY A 218 -1.09 -6.09 -16.46
CA GLY A 218 -1.91 -4.92 -16.16
C GLY A 218 -1.99 -4.55 -14.67
N ALA A 219 -1.20 -5.21 -13.82
CA ALA A 219 -0.97 -4.74 -12.45
C ALA A 219 -0.18 -3.42 -12.47
N GLU A 220 -0.66 -2.44 -11.70
CA GLU A 220 0.00 -1.16 -11.48
C GLU A 220 0.38 -1.06 -10.00
N ALA A 221 1.64 -0.78 -9.72
CA ALA A 221 2.14 -0.62 -8.35
C ALA A 221 2.77 0.77 -8.16
N TYR A 222 2.46 1.41 -7.04
CA TYR A 222 2.75 2.84 -6.84
C TYR A 222 3.75 3.07 -5.73
N VAL A 223 3.47 2.56 -4.53
CA VAL A 223 4.23 2.88 -3.32
C VAL A 223 4.15 1.74 -2.31
N PHE A 224 5.30 1.39 -1.72
CA PHE A 224 5.37 0.56 -0.53
C PHE A 224 5.29 1.43 0.73
N THR A 225 4.48 1.02 1.70
CA THR A 225 4.43 1.62 3.04
C THR A 225 4.64 0.54 4.11
N PHE A 226 5.19 0.94 5.25
CA PHE A 226 5.65 0.05 6.31
C PHE A 226 5.18 0.57 7.67
N GLY A 227 4.90 -0.34 8.61
CA GLY A 227 4.42 -0.03 9.96
C GLY A 227 4.78 -1.07 11.00
#